data_AF-A0A2G9UI78-F1
#
_entry.id   AF-A0A2G9UI78-F1
#
_cell.length_a   1.000
_cell.length_b   1.000
_cell.length_c   1.000
_cell.angle_alpha   90.00
_cell.angle_beta   90.00
_cell.angle_gamma   90.00
#
_symmetry.space_group_name_H-M   'P 1'
#
loop_
_entity.id
_entity.type
_entity.pdbx_description
1 polymer ?
#
loop_
_entity_poly.entity_id
_entity_poly.type
_entity_poly.pdbx_seq_one_letter_code
_entity_poly.pdbx_strand_id
1 'polypeptide(L)' 'MSVGSLVYQKITRRFSTLFLAASFGAFFMNYTFDVLTDTVWDKANTGKQWKDIKAKLENPA' A
#
# COMPACT_ATOMS: atom_id res chain seq x y z
N MET A 1 9.61 14.48 25.56
CA MET A 1 8.37 14.65 24.76
C MET A 1 7.99 13.29 24.20
N SER A 2 6.71 12.90 24.26
CA SER A 2 6.24 11.62 23.72
C SER A 2 5.96 11.73 22.22
N VAL A 3 6.12 10.65 21.47
CA VAL A 3 5.70 10.57 20.06
C VAL A 3 4.22 10.97 19.91
N GLY A 4 3.37 10.54 20.85
CA GLY A 4 1.96 10.93 20.89
C GLY A 4 1.75 12.45 21.06
N SER A 5 2.57 13.10 21.88
CA SER A 5 2.50 14.56 22.03
C SER A 5 2.93 15.31 20.77
N LEU A 6 3.87 14.76 20.00
CA LEU A 6 4.33 15.35 18.74
C LEU A 6 3.27 15.22 17.65
N VAL A 7 2.67 14.04 17.50
CA VAL A 7 1.58 13.79 16.55
C VAL A 7 0.38 14.66 16.87
N TYR A 8 0.02 14.77 18.16
CA TYR A 8 -1.06 15.63 18.58
C TYR A 8 -0.78 17.09 18.21
N GLN A 9 0.37 17.63 18.59
CA GLN A 9 0.70 19.03 18.35
C GLN A 9 0.85 19.40 16.88
N LYS A 10 1.36 18.50 16.04
CA LYS A 10 1.70 18.78 14.64
C LYS A 10 0.62 18.39 13.64
N ILE A 11 -0.15 17.33 13.91
CA ILE A 11 -1.04 16.73 12.93
C ILE A 11 -2.50 16.85 13.39
N THR A 12 -2.83 16.39 14.59
CA THR A 12 -4.25 16.22 14.98
C THR A 12 -4.85 17.43 15.70
N ARG A 13 -4.04 18.38 16.18
CA ARG A 13 -4.50 19.58 16.92
C ARG A 13 -5.33 20.55 16.07
N ARG A 14 -5.10 20.65 14.76
CA ARG A 14 -5.88 21.50 13.85
C ARG A 14 -6.69 20.61 12.90
N PHE A 15 -7.98 20.93 12.73
CA PHE A 15 -8.85 20.14 11.86
C PHE A 15 -8.37 20.10 10.40
N SER A 16 -7.85 21.22 9.88
CA SER A 16 -7.32 21.28 8.51
C SER A 16 -6.10 20.37 8.30
N THR A 17 -5.17 20.31 9.26
CA THR A 17 -4.00 19.42 9.19
C THR A 17 -4.39 17.97 9.41
N LEU A 18 -5.36 17.71 10.29
CA LEU A 18 -5.93 16.38 10.49
C LEU A 18 -6.61 15.87 9.23
N PHE A 19 -7.46 16.69 8.60
CA PHE A 19 -8.18 16.33 7.38
C PHE A 19 -7.20 16.03 6.24
N LEU A 20 -6.20 16.90 6.03
CA LEU A 20 -5.18 16.67 5.02
C LEU A 20 -4.39 15.38 5.26
N ALA A 21 -3.96 15.14 6.51
CA ALA A 21 -3.23 13.93 6.88
C ALA A 21 -4.08 12.66 6.73
N ALA A 22 -5.38 12.73 7.06
CA ALA A 22 -6.30 11.62 6.91
C ALA A 22 -6.59 11.30 5.44
N SER A 23 -6.85 12.32 4.62
CA SER A 23 -7.06 12.14 3.18
C SER A 23 -5.82 11.56 2.51
N PHE A 24 -4.65 12.15 2.74
CA PHE A 24 -3.40 11.65 2.19
C PHE A 24 -3.07 10.24 2.71
N GLY A 25 -3.28 10.00 4.01
CA GLY A 25 -3.12 8.70 4.63
C GLY A 25 -4.02 7.64 4.01
N ALA A 26 -5.27 7.96 3.70
CA ALA A 26 -6.19 7.03 3.04
C ALA A 26 -5.71 6.66 1.63
N PHE A 27 -5.28 7.63 0.83
CA PHE A 27 -4.71 7.36 -0.50
C PHE A 27 -3.45 6.50 -0.43
N PHE A 28 -2.52 6.87 0.45
CA PHE A 28 -1.26 6.14 0.61
C PHE A 28 -1.49 4.71 1.13
N MET A 29 -2.43 4.54 2.06
CA MET A 29 -2.78 3.24 2.59
C MET A 29 -3.39 2.36 1.49
N ASN A 30 -4.40 2.84 0.76
CA ASN A 30 -5.01 2.08 -0.34
C ASN A 30 -3.96 1.60 -1.34
N TYR A 31 -3.10 2.50 -1.83
CA TYR A 31 -2.05 2.13 -2.77
C TYR A 31 -1.09 1.08 -2.21
N THR A 32 -0.62 1.28 -0.97
CA THR A 32 0.32 0.35 -0.34
C THR A 32 -0.34 -1.00 -0.08
N PHE A 33 -1.60 -1.00 0.34
CA PHE A 33 -2.35 -2.20 0.65
C PHE A 33 -2.68 -3.02 -0.59
N ASP A 34 -3.04 -2.38 -1.71
CA ASP A 34 -3.25 -3.04 -2.99
C ASP A 34 -1.97 -3.74 -3.45
N VAL A 35 -0.83 -3.03 -3.45
CA VAL A 35 0.47 -3.61 -3.83
C VAL A 35 0.85 -4.77 -2.91
N LEU A 36 0.68 -4.61 -1.59
CA LEU A 36 0.99 -5.68 -0.64
C LEU A 36 0.11 -6.91 -0.88
N THR A 37 -1.19 -6.70 -1.06
CA THR A 37 -2.15 -7.78 -1.28
C THR A 37 -1.86 -8.51 -2.59
N ASP A 38 -1.58 -7.78 -3.67
CA ASP A 38 -1.21 -8.36 -4.95
C ASP A 38 0.08 -9.18 -4.84
N THR A 39 1.12 -8.66 -4.17
CA THR A 39 2.37 -9.41 -4.01
C THR A 39 2.21 -10.68 -3.17
N VAL A 40 1.35 -10.65 -2.15
CA VAL A 40 1.01 -11.84 -1.36
C VAL A 40 0.24 -12.84 -2.21
N TRP A 41 -0.74 -12.36 -3.00
CA TRP A 41 -1.55 -13.18 -3.90
C TRP A 41 -0.72 -13.84 -4.99
N ASP A 42 0.23 -13.10 -5.57
CA ASP A 42 1.16 -13.57 -6.59
C ASP A 42 2.06 -14.66 -6.06
N LYS A 43 2.65 -14.45 -4.88
CA LYS A 43 3.48 -15.47 -4.24
C LYS A 43 2.68 -16.73 -3.94
N ALA A 44 1.46 -16.59 -3.42
CA ALA A 44 0.60 -17.74 -3.11
C ALA A 44 0.16 -18.51 -4.37
N ASN A 45 -0.03 -17.84 -5.51
CA ASN A 45 -0.54 -18.44 -6.75
C ASN A 45 0.50 -18.52 -7.87
N THR A 46 1.79 -18.50 -7.51
CA THR A 46 2.91 -18.55 -8.45
C THR A 46 2.75 -19.73 -9.41
N GLY A 47 2.85 -19.47 -10.71
CA GLY A 47 2.79 -20.46 -11.78
C GLY A 47 1.38 -20.86 -12.23
N LYS A 48 0.33 -20.40 -11.54
CA LYS A 48 -1.08 -20.57 -11.96
C LYS A 48 -1.65 -19.32 -12.61
N GLN A 49 -1.05 -18.16 -12.36
CA GLN A 49 -1.53 -16.91 -12.89
C GLN A 49 -1.20 -16.77 -14.37
N TRP A 50 -2.10 -16.13 -15.13
CA TRP A 50 -1.91 -15.93 -16.56
C TRP A 50 -0.60 -15.20 -16.88
N LYS A 51 -0.17 -14.24 -16.04
CA LYS A 51 1.11 -13.55 -16.22
C LYS A 51 2.31 -14.49 -16.18
N ASP A 52 2.29 -15.52 -15.33
CA ASP A 52 3.37 -16.50 -15.22
C ASP A 52 3.34 -17.48 -16.40
N ILE A 53 2.14 -17.89 -16.83
CA ILE A 53 1.96 -18.77 -17.99
C ILE A 53 2.39 -18.06 -19.26
N LYS A 54 1.97 -16.81 -19.44
CA LYS A 54 2.34 -15.96 -20.57
C LYS A 54 3.85 -15.74 -20.61
N ALA A 55 4.50 -15.45 -19.47
CA ALA A 55 5.95 -15.30 -19.41
C ALA A 55 6.71 -16.56 -19.86
N LYS A 56 6.19 -17.76 -19.58
CA LYS A 56 6.75 -19.03 -20.09
C LYS A 56 6.53 -19.22 -21.60
N LEU A 57 5.43 -18.72 -22.15
CA LEU A 57 5.08 -18.85 -23.56
C LEU A 57 5.82 -17.84 -24.46
N GLU A 58 6.06 -16.62 -23.96
CA GLU A 58 6.74 -15.56 -24.71
C GLU A 58 8.26 -15.75 -24.75
N ASN A 59 8.83 -16.51 -23.81
CA ASN A 59 10.25 -16.85 -23.81
C ASN A 59 10.43 -18.38 -23.80
N PRO A 60 10.09 -19.06 -24.91
CA PRO A 60 10.37 -20.48 -25.05
C PRO A 60 11.89 -20.66 -25.11
N ALA A 61 12.43 -21.50 -24.22
CA ALA A 61 13.82 -21.93 -24.27
C ALA A 61 14.15 -22.59 -25.61
#